data_AF-A0A9D1UMI9-F1
#
_entry.id   AF-A0A9D1UMI9-F1
#
_cell.length_a   1.000
_cell.length_b   1.000
_cell.length_c   1.000
_cell.angle_alpha   90.00
_cell.angle_beta   90.00
_cell.angle_gamma   90.00
#
_symmetry.space_group_name_H-M   'P 1'
#
loop_
_entity.id
_entity.type
_entity.pdbx_description
1 polymer ?
#
loop_
_entity_poly.entity_id
_entity_poly.type
_entity_poly.pdbx_seq_one_letter_code
_entity_poly.pdbx_strand_id
1 'polypeptide(L)'
;MKKFVCTVCGYVYEGPEAPEVCPICKAGKDKFVEQVGEMKLAAEHEYGIYAKTVKNNPDISDEDKKYIFDQLMANFNGECAEVGMYLCMARIAHREGYPEIGLYWEKAA
;
A
#
# COMPACT_ATOMS: atom_id res chain seq x y z
N MET A 1 18.51 15.96 -16.26
CA MET A 1 19.00 14.58 -16.49
C MET A 1 17.81 13.64 -16.42
N LYS A 2 17.73 12.67 -17.32
CA LYS A 2 16.64 11.68 -17.30
C LYS A 2 16.99 10.60 -16.27
N LYS A 3 15.99 10.10 -15.56
CA LYS A 3 16.13 8.96 -14.65
C LYS A 3 15.49 7.74 -15.29
N PHE A 4 16.17 6.61 -15.26
CA PHE A 4 15.68 5.36 -15.80
C PHE A 4 15.63 4.33 -14.66
N VAL A 5 14.45 3.76 -14.42
CA VAL A 5 14.26 2.77 -13.37
C VAL A 5 14.18 1.39 -14.00
N CYS A 6 15.00 0.46 -13.53
CA CYS A 6 14.92 -0.94 -13.91
C CYS A 6 13.66 -1.56 -13.31
N THR A 7 12.76 -2.09 -14.15
CA THR A 7 11.49 -2.71 -13.72
C THR A 7 11.69 -4.06 -13.04
N VAL A 8 12.87 -4.66 -13.15
CA VAL A 8 13.18 -5.96 -12.54
C VAL A 8 13.69 -5.82 -11.10
N CYS A 9 14.54 -4.83 -10.82
CA CYS A 9 15.21 -4.71 -9.52
C CYS A 9 15.13 -3.32 -8.87
N GLY A 10 14.51 -2.34 -9.53
CA GLY A 10 14.38 -0.98 -9.01
C GLY A 10 15.64 -0.11 -9.11
N TYR A 11 16.72 -0.57 -9.74
CA TYR A 11 17.92 0.24 -9.95
C TYR A 11 17.60 1.53 -10.71
N VAL A 12 18.01 2.68 -10.19
CA VAL A 12 17.85 3.99 -10.81
C VAL A 12 19.16 4.41 -11.47
N TYR A 13 19.12 4.61 -12.78
CA TYR A 13 20.22 5.17 -13.55
C TYR A 13 19.92 6.62 -13.94
N GLU A 14 20.87 7.53 -13.73
CA GLU A 14 20.75 8.92 -14.15
C GLU A 14 21.67 9.18 -15.35
N GLY A 15 21.09 9.57 -16.49
CA GLY A 15 21.85 9.77 -17.71
C GLY A 15 21.01 10.24 -18.89
N PRO A 16 21.61 10.39 -20.07
CA PRO A 16 20.89 10.77 -21.29
C PRO A 16 20.03 9.62 -21.84
N GLU A 17 20.46 8.37 -21.66
CA GLU A 17 19.76 7.15 -22.10
C GLU A 17 19.89 6.01 -21.07
N ALA A 18 18.96 5.07 -21.08
CA ALA A 18 19.05 3.85 -20.25
C ALA A 18 20.30 3.02 -20.59
N PRO A 19 20.95 2.39 -19.59
CA PRO A 19 22.13 1.56 -19.83
C PRO A 19 21.76 0.28 -20.60
N GLU A 20 22.71 -0.26 -21.38
CA GLU A 20 22.47 -1.49 -22.16
C GLU A 20 22.16 -2.71 -21.29
N VAL A 21 22.80 -2.78 -20.11
CA VAL A 21 22.65 -3.87 -19.14
C VAL A 21 22.56 -3.26 -17.74
N CYS A 22 21.58 -3.71 -16.97
CA CYS A 22 21.44 -3.33 -15.57
C CYS A 22 22.64 -3.86 -14.75
N PRO A 23 23.37 -3.02 -13.99
CA PRO A 23 24.52 -3.47 -13.20
C PRO A 23 24.14 -4.40 -12.04
N ILE A 24 22.87 -4.39 -11.60
CA ILE A 24 22.39 -5.21 -10.47
C ILE A 24 21.85 -6.55 -10.96
N CYS A 25 20.81 -6.55 -11.80
CA CYS A 25 20.12 -7.77 -12.21
C CYS A 25 20.52 -8.30 -13.59
N LYS A 26 21.41 -7.60 -14.31
CA LYS A 26 21.85 -7.94 -15.67
C LYS A 26 20.73 -7.99 -16.73
N ALA A 27 19.56 -7.46 -16.42
CA ALA A 27 18.49 -7.28 -17.40
C ALA A 27 18.89 -6.28 -18.49
N GLY A 28 18.37 -6.47 -19.70
CA GLY A 28 18.66 -5.61 -20.85
C GLY A 28 18.02 -4.21 -20.74
N LYS A 29 18.42 -3.33 -21.66
CA LYS A 29 17.88 -1.96 -21.81
C LYS A 29 16.36 -1.91 -21.93
N ASP A 30 15.73 -2.99 -22.43
CA ASP A 30 14.28 -3.14 -22.57
C ASP A 30 13.53 -3.10 -21.24
N LYS A 31 14.22 -3.38 -20.12
CA LYS A 31 13.65 -3.36 -18.77
C LYS A 31 13.82 -2.03 -18.05
N PHE A 32 14.29 -0.98 -18.71
CA PHE A 32 14.38 0.35 -18.12
C PHE A 32 13.23 1.25 -18.60
N VAL A 33 12.54 1.87 -17.65
CA VAL A 33 11.47 2.84 -17.93
C VAL A 33 11.95 4.23 -17.52
N GLU A 34 11.80 5.20 -18.43
CA GLU A 34 12.09 6.61 -18.12
C GLU A 34 11.10 7.12 -17.07
N GLN A 35 11.61 7.57 -15.93
CA GLN A 35 10.82 8.14 -14.87
C GLN A 35 10.56 9.61 -15.18
N VAL A 36 9.37 9.88 -15.73
CA VAL A 36 8.91 11.23 -16.07
C VAL A 36 7.99 11.73 -14.95
N GLY A 37 8.45 12.72 -14.17
CA GLY A 37 7.66 13.37 -13.12
C GLY A 37 8.10 13.09 -11.67
N GLU A 38 7.29 13.51 -10.69
CA GLU A 38 7.53 13.28 -9.26
C GLU A 38 7.47 11.77 -8.92
N MET A 39 8.29 11.33 -7.96
CA MET A 39 8.37 9.93 -7.51
C MET A 39 7.01 9.42 -7.04
N LYS A 40 6.27 8.71 -7.89
CA LYS A 40 5.15 7.87 -7.47
C LYS A 40 5.70 6.61 -6.81
N LEU A 41 5.43 6.44 -5.52
CA LEU A 41 5.69 5.17 -4.85
C LEU A 41 4.86 4.07 -5.54
N ALA A 42 5.43 2.86 -5.65
CA ALA A 42 4.86 1.75 -6.42
C ALA A 42 3.45 1.31 -5.98
N ALA A 43 2.98 1.75 -4.81
CA ALA A 43 1.72 1.35 -4.20
C ALA A 43 0.92 2.53 -3.60
N GLU A 44 1.16 3.77 -4.00
CA GLU A 44 0.37 4.89 -3.46
C GLU A 44 -1.06 4.91 -4.03
N HIS A 45 -1.98 4.35 -3.23
CA HIS A 45 -3.41 4.64 -3.20
C HIS A 45 -4.27 4.19 -4.38
N GLU A 46 -3.99 3.03 -4.98
CA GLU A 46 -4.96 2.41 -5.87
C GLU A 46 -6.01 1.61 -5.08
N TYR A 47 -7.20 2.19 -4.94
CA TYR A 47 -8.35 1.49 -4.37
C TYR A 47 -8.67 0.23 -5.19
N GLY A 48 -8.85 -0.90 -4.49
CA GLY A 48 -9.17 -2.18 -5.13
C GLY A 48 -7.99 -2.86 -5.82
N ILE A 49 -6.74 -2.59 -5.41
CA ILE A 49 -5.54 -3.23 -6.00
C ILE A 49 -5.65 -4.75 -6.04
N TYR A 50 -6.24 -5.38 -5.01
CA TYR A 50 -6.48 -6.82 -4.98
C TYR A 50 -7.26 -7.32 -6.20
N ALA A 51 -8.29 -6.57 -6.63
CA ALA A 51 -9.08 -6.93 -7.80
C ALA A 51 -8.28 -6.80 -9.10
N LYS A 52 -7.33 -5.87 -9.16
CA LYS A 52 -6.49 -5.61 -10.35
C LYS A 52 -5.33 -6.59 -10.48
N THR A 53 -4.70 -6.98 -9.36
CA THR A 53 -3.41 -7.69 -9.39
C THR A 53 -3.45 -9.12 -8.87
N VAL A 54 -4.45 -9.46 -8.03
CA VAL A 54 -4.49 -10.75 -7.32
C VAL A 54 -5.67 -11.62 -7.75
N LYS A 55 -6.88 -11.05 -7.81
CA LYS A 55 -8.13 -11.79 -7.99
C LYS A 55 -8.17 -12.72 -9.21
N ASN A 56 -7.69 -12.23 -10.36
CA ASN A 56 -7.71 -12.96 -11.64
C ASN A 56 -6.30 -13.38 -12.10
N ASN A 57 -5.32 -13.38 -11.21
CA ASN A 57 -3.93 -13.68 -11.57
C ASN A 57 -3.70 -15.21 -11.59
N PRO A 58 -3.36 -15.81 -12.74
CA PRO A 58 -3.08 -17.25 -12.84
C PRO A 58 -1.75 -17.66 -12.21
N ASP A 59 -0.83 -16.71 -11.96
CA ASP A 59 0.49 -16.98 -11.36
C ASP A 59 0.43 -17.09 -9.83
N ILE A 60 -0.73 -16.85 -9.23
CA ILE A 60 -0.97 -16.91 -7.78
C ILE A 60 -1.88 -18.09 -7.48
N SER A 61 -1.48 -18.93 -6.51
CA SER A 61 -2.29 -20.06 -6.06
C SER A 61 -3.61 -19.59 -5.45
N ASP A 62 -4.63 -20.43 -5.47
CA ASP A 62 -5.92 -20.07 -4.87
C ASP A 62 -5.83 -19.94 -3.34
N GLU A 63 -4.92 -20.70 -2.72
CA GLU A 63 -4.55 -20.57 -1.31
C GLU A 63 -3.95 -19.19 -1.00
N ASP A 64 -3.01 -18.72 -1.82
CA ASP A 64 -2.36 -17.41 -1.63
C ASP A 64 -3.35 -16.27 -1.90
N LYS A 65 -4.22 -16.39 -2.91
CA LYS A 65 -5.29 -15.41 -3.16
C LYS A 65 -6.20 -15.26 -1.95
N LYS A 66 -6.55 -16.38 -1.31
CA LYS A 66 -7.37 -16.39 -0.10
C LYS A 66 -6.62 -15.79 1.08
N TYR A 67 -5.37 -16.18 1.30
CA TYR A 67 -4.54 -15.62 2.38
C TYR A 67 -4.38 -14.10 2.26
N ILE A 68 -4.05 -13.60 1.06
CA ILE A 68 -3.91 -12.16 0.81
C ILE A 68 -5.24 -11.44 1.08
N PHE A 69 -6.36 -12.00 0.63
CA PHE A 69 -7.68 -11.41 0.87
C PHE A 69 -8.02 -11.34 2.36
N ASP A 70 -7.81 -12.43 3.09
CA ASP A 70 -8.11 -12.52 4.51
C ASP A 70 -7.26 -11.52 5.32
N GLN A 71 -5.98 -11.36 4.98
CA GLN A 71 -5.11 -10.37 5.61
C GLN A 71 -5.54 -8.93 5.31
N LEU A 72 -5.92 -8.62 4.06
CA LEU A 72 -6.43 -7.30 3.70
C LEU A 72 -7.73 -6.99 4.45
N MET A 73 -8.63 -7.96 4.56
CA MET A 73 -9.87 -7.83 5.32
C MET A 73 -9.59 -7.71 6.83
N ALA A 74 -8.61 -8.43 7.37
CA ALA A 74 -8.23 -8.32 8.77
C ALA A 74 -7.67 -6.93 9.10
N ASN A 75 -6.81 -6.37 8.23
CA ASN A 75 -6.31 -5.00 8.39
C ASN A 75 -7.45 -3.98 8.29
N PHE A 76 -8.32 -4.12 7.27
CA PHE A 76 -9.48 -3.24 7.13
C PHE A 76 -10.38 -3.28 8.37
N ASN A 77 -10.71 -4.48 8.85
CA ASN A 77 -11.54 -4.64 10.05
C ASN A 77 -10.83 -4.12 11.31
N GLY A 78 -9.53 -4.35 11.44
CA GLY A 78 -8.75 -3.84 12.56
C GLY A 78 -8.77 -2.32 12.61
N GLU A 79 -8.33 -1.68 11.53
CA GLU A 79 -8.17 -0.22 11.49
C GLU A 79 -9.53 0.51 11.39
N CYS A 80 -10.47 0.01 10.58
CA CYS A 80 -11.73 0.73 10.35
C CYS A 80 -12.79 0.46 11.42
N ALA A 81 -12.79 -0.70 12.10
CA ALA A 81 -13.73 -0.95 13.19
C ALA A 81 -13.29 -0.28 14.51
N GLU A 82 -11.99 -0.04 14.67
CA GLU A 82 -11.41 0.61 15.84
C GLU A 82 -11.96 2.03 16.06
N VAL A 83 -12.07 2.83 14.99
CA VAL A 83 -12.68 4.18 15.04
C VAL A 83 -14.13 4.12 15.55
N GLY A 84 -14.93 3.19 15.02
CA GLY A 84 -16.32 3.01 15.45
C GLY A 84 -16.44 2.56 16.91
N MET A 85 -15.49 1.73 17.36
CA MET A 85 -15.40 1.30 18.75
C MET A 85 -15.06 2.49 19.67
N TYR A 86 -14.06 3.30 19.34
CA TYR A 86 -13.70 4.48 20.13
C TYR A 86 -14.85 5.47 20.27
N LEU A 87 -15.59 5.75 19.19
CA LEU A 87 -16.77 6.62 19.25
C LEU A 87 -17.90 6.02 20.11
N CYS A 88 -18.08 4.70 20.09
CA CYS A 88 -19.05 4.03 20.98
C CYS A 88 -18.64 4.16 22.45
N MET A 89 -17.38 3.88 22.76
CA MET A 89 -16.80 3.97 24.10
C MET A 89 -16.86 5.41 24.63
N ALA A 90 -16.62 6.42 23.77
CA ALA A 90 -16.77 7.82 24.12
C ALA A 90 -18.19 8.15 24.59
N ARG A 91 -19.20 7.69 23.84
CA ARG A 91 -20.61 7.91 24.18
C ARG A 91 -21.01 7.26 25.50
N ILE A 92 -20.48 6.08 25.79
CA ILE A 92 -20.69 5.39 27.08
C ILE A 92 -20.04 6.19 28.21
N ALA A 93 -18.78 6.59 28.05
CA ALA A 93 -18.06 7.39 29.05
C ALA A 93 -18.78 8.70 29.38
N HIS A 94 -19.32 9.41 28.38
CA HIS A 94 -20.16 10.59 28.62
C HIS A 94 -21.44 10.28 29.39
N ARG A 95 -22.10 9.15 29.11
CA ARG A 95 -23.33 8.73 29.80
C ARG A 95 -23.07 8.36 31.26
N GLU A 96 -21.91 7.76 31.54
CA GLU A 96 -21.50 7.38 32.89
C GLU A 96 -20.90 8.54 33.70
N GLY A 97 -20.72 9.71 33.08
CA GLY A 97 -20.23 10.91 33.77
C GLY A 97 -18.70 11.04 33.79
N TYR A 98 -18.00 10.39 32.85
CA TYR A 98 -16.54 10.49 32.68
C TYR A 98 -16.18 11.32 31.42
N PRO A 99 -16.34 12.66 31.44
CA PRO A 99 -16.19 13.48 30.26
C PRO A 99 -14.76 13.52 29.70
N GLU A 100 -13.72 13.47 30.54
CA GLU A 100 -12.32 13.47 30.09
C GLU A 100 -11.98 12.20 29.32
N ILE A 101 -12.53 11.06 29.75
CA ILE A 101 -12.36 9.77 29.08
C ILE A 101 -13.11 9.78 27.74
N GLY A 102 -14.32 10.33 27.71
CA GLY A 102 -15.08 10.51 26.47
C GLY A 102 -14.33 11.34 25.43
N LEU A 103 -13.82 12.50 25.83
CA LEU A 103 -13.04 13.39 24.97
C LEU A 103 -11.74 12.76 24.46
N TYR A 104 -11.08 11.94 25.28
CA TYR A 104 -9.90 11.20 24.84
C TYR A 104 -10.26 10.21 23.72
N TRP A 105 -11.32 9.42 23.89
CA TRP A 105 -11.75 8.46 22.88
C TRP A 105 -12.21 9.12 21.58
N GLU A 106 -12.87 10.28 21.63
CA GLU A 106 -13.21 11.05 20.42
C GLU A 106 -11.97 11.55 19.68
N LYS A 107 -10.87 11.83 20.39
CA LYS A 107 -9.61 12.27 19.79
C LYS A 107 -8.76 11.12 19.26
N ALA A 108 -8.92 9.92 19.82
CA ALA A 108 -8.22 8.71 19.40
C ALA A 108 -8.87 8.03 18.19
N ALA A 109 -10.17 8.29 17.95
CA ALA A 109 -10.91 7.90 16.77
C ALA A 109 -10.49 8.71 15.53
#